data_AF-A0A661L6Y1-F1
#
_entry.id   AF-A0A661L6Y1-F1
#
_cell.length_a   1.000
_cell.length_b   1.000
_cell.length_c   1.000
_cell.angle_alpha   90.00
_cell.angle_beta   90.00
_cell.angle_gamma   90.00
#
_symmetry.space_group_name_H-M   'P 1'
#
loop_
_entity.id
_entity.type
_entity.pdbx_description
1 polymer ?
#
loop_
_entity_poly.entity_id
_entity_poly.type
_entity_poly.pdbx_seq_one_letter_code
_entity_poly.pdbx_strand_id
1 'polypeptide(L)'
;VGHHSANSIDNEKKEGRRIIAVGTTVVRTLETIFKRKGKIATDSGTTDLLIYPGFKFQVIDALITNFHLPRSSLFFMVAAFAGLDLTKRAYRWAVESRYRFYSYGDAMLIN
;
A
#
# COMPACT_ATOMS: atom_id res chain seq x y z
N VAL A 1 4.34 -4.44 14.64
CA VAL A 1 5.12 -3.18 14.53
C VAL A 1 5.72 -2.86 15.89
N GLY A 2 7.05 -2.78 15.97
CA GLY A 2 7.78 -2.51 17.22
C GLY A 2 7.69 -1.04 17.67
N HIS A 3 8.11 -0.78 18.91
CA HIS A 3 7.97 0.53 19.56
C HIS A 3 8.66 1.66 18.79
N HIS A 4 9.92 1.46 18.40
CA HIS A 4 10.70 2.45 17.65
C HIS A 4 10.02 2.84 16.32
N SER A 5 9.66 1.84 15.51
CA SER A 5 9.00 2.09 14.21
C SER A 5 7.65 2.77 14.38
N ALA A 6 6.85 2.37 15.37
CA ALA A 6 5.55 2.98 15.61
C ALA A 6 5.66 4.46 15.97
N ASN A 7 6.55 4.81 16.90
CA ASN A 7 6.74 6.20 17.32
C ASN A 7 7.27 7.07 16.18
N SER A 8 8.24 6.55 15.41
CA SER A 8 8.78 7.27 14.25
C SER A 8 7.70 7.57 13.21
N ILE A 9 6.90 6.58 12.82
CA ILE A 9 5.84 6.76 11.82
C ILE A 9 4.73 7.70 12.35
N ASP A 10 4.32 7.56 13.61
CA ASP A 10 3.26 8.40 14.19
C ASP A 10 3.69 9.88 14.28
N ASN A 11 4.95 10.13 14.65
CA ASN A 11 5.52 11.48 14.69
C ASN A 11 5.64 12.10 13.30
N GLU A 12 6.21 11.38 12.34
CA GLU A 12 6.31 11.83 10.93
C GLU A 12 4.92 12.19 10.37
N LYS A 13 3.91 11.36 10.65
CA LYS A 13 2.53 11.61 10.24
C LYS A 13 1.94 12.87 10.88
N LYS A 14 2.16 13.09 12.18
CA LYS A 14 1.70 14.30 12.90
C LYS A 14 2.37 15.57 12.39
N GLU A 15 3.60 15.47 11.93
CA GLU A 15 4.33 16.56 11.27
C GLU A 15 3.87 16.80 9.83
N GLY A 16 2.91 16.02 9.31
CA GLY A 16 2.42 16.14 7.94
C GLY A 16 3.42 15.65 6.88
N ARG A 17 4.41 14.83 7.27
CA ARG A 17 5.34 14.20 6.34
C ARG A 17 4.68 13.03 5.62
N ARG A 18 5.14 12.75 4.41
CA ARG A 18 4.64 11.63 3.60
C ARG A 18 5.13 10.29 4.15
N ILE A 19 4.21 9.35 4.33
CA ILE A 19 4.48 7.96 4.66
C ILE A 19 4.43 7.11 3.38
N ILE A 20 5.61 6.64 2.96
CA ILE A 20 5.76 5.81 1.76
C ILE A 20 5.85 4.35 2.17
N ALA A 21 4.84 3.55 1.84
CA ALA A 21 4.85 2.12 2.10
C ALA A 21 5.67 1.38 1.04
N VAL A 22 6.60 0.53 1.50
CA VAL A 22 7.33 -0.41 0.64
C VAL A 22 6.70 -1.79 0.82
N GLY A 23 5.85 -2.16 -0.13
CA GLY A 23 5.14 -3.43 -0.14
C GLY A 23 3.72 -3.34 0.44
N THR A 24 2.85 -4.16 -0.12
CA THR A 24 1.42 -4.23 0.22
C THR A 24 1.16 -4.80 1.62
N THR A 25 2.05 -5.66 2.13
CA THR A 25 1.99 -6.14 3.52
C THR A 25 2.16 -4.99 4.52
N VAL A 26 3.02 -4.01 4.22
CA VAL A 26 3.23 -2.82 5.06
C VAL A 26 1.96 -1.97 5.07
N VAL A 27 1.36 -1.74 3.90
CA VAL A 27 0.07 -1.02 3.78
C VAL A 27 -1.00 -1.65 4.68
N ARG A 28 -1.26 -2.96 4.52
CA ARG A 28 -2.29 -3.66 5.31
C ARG A 28 -1.98 -3.59 6.80
N THR A 29 -0.71 -3.72 7.18
CA THR A 29 -0.29 -3.65 8.58
C THR A 29 -0.59 -2.28 9.19
N LEU A 30 -0.14 -1.20 8.55
CA LEU A 30 -0.28 0.15 9.09
C LEU A 30 -1.74 0.64 9.09
N GLU A 31 -2.48 0.39 8.01
CA GLU A 31 -3.91 0.73 7.93
C GLU A 31 -4.74 -0.06 8.96
N THR A 32 -4.35 -1.31 9.27
CA THR A 32 -5.01 -2.09 10.33
C THR A 32 -4.76 -1.49 11.71
N ILE A 33 -3.51 -1.12 12.01
CA ILE A 33 -3.15 -0.52 13.29
C ILE A 33 -3.92 0.79 13.47
N PHE A 34 -3.93 1.63 12.44
CA PHE A 34 -4.66 2.90 12.49
C PHE A 34 -6.17 2.67 12.67
N LYS A 35 -6.77 1.73 11.95
CA LYS A 35 -8.19 1.37 12.11
C LYS A 35 -8.53 0.92 13.53
N ARG A 36 -7.62 0.19 14.20
CA ARG A 36 -7.83 -0.32 15.57
C ARG A 36 -7.60 0.75 16.64
N LYS A 37 -6.64 1.66 16.45
CA LYS A 37 -6.10 2.51 17.51
C LYS A 37 -6.27 4.02 17.26
N GLY A 38 -6.74 4.42 16.08
CA GLY A 38 -6.86 5.82 15.65
C GLY A 38 -5.52 6.54 15.41
N LYS A 39 -4.40 5.84 15.56
CA LYS A 39 -3.04 6.34 15.36
C LYS A 39 -2.08 5.18 15.10
N ILE A 40 -0.84 5.47 14.71
CA ILE A 40 0.19 4.44 14.63
C ILE A 40 0.74 4.21 16.04
N ALA A 41 0.70 2.95 16.49
CA ALA A 41 1.17 2.56 17.80
C ALA A 41 1.80 1.16 17.72
N THR A 42 2.56 0.81 18.77
CA THR A 42 3.07 -0.56 18.91
C THR A 42 1.91 -1.53 18.85
N ASP A 43 2.01 -2.56 18.01
CA ASP A 43 0.97 -3.56 17.86
C ASP A 43 1.53 -4.88 17.36
N SER A 44 0.87 -5.96 17.75
CA SER A 44 1.13 -7.32 17.28
C SER A 44 -0.19 -8.04 17.01
N GLY A 45 -0.16 -9.02 16.11
CA GLY A 45 -1.32 -9.80 15.72
C GLY A 45 -1.45 -9.96 14.21
N THR A 46 -2.61 -10.44 13.79
CA THR A 46 -2.96 -10.69 12.39
C THR A 46 -3.87 -9.61 11.84
N THR A 47 -4.01 -9.56 10.51
CA THR A 47 -4.95 -8.69 9.82
C THR A 47 -5.67 -9.43 8.70
N ASP A 48 -6.99 -9.31 8.71
CA ASP A 48 -7.87 -9.75 7.62
C ASP A 48 -8.36 -8.57 6.78
N LEU A 49 -7.72 -7.39 6.94
CA LEU A 49 -8.13 -6.18 6.22
C LEU A 49 -8.01 -6.39 4.72
N LEU A 50 -9.14 -6.40 4.02
CA LEU A 50 -9.19 -6.40 2.56
C LEU A 50 -9.36 -4.97 2.06
N ILE A 51 -8.54 -4.59 1.08
CA ILE A 51 -8.51 -3.25 0.51
C ILE A 51 -9.00 -3.35 -0.94
N TYR A 52 -10.10 -2.67 -1.23
CA TYR A 52 -10.76 -2.62 -2.53
C TYR A 52 -11.07 -1.17 -2.91
N PRO A 53 -11.36 -0.88 -4.21
CA PRO A 53 -11.76 0.46 -4.64
C PRO A 53 -12.84 1.08 -3.74
N GLY A 54 -12.61 2.32 -3.32
CA GLY A 54 -13.43 3.02 -2.32
C GLY A 54 -12.85 3.00 -0.90
N PHE A 55 -11.78 2.23 -0.65
CA PHE A 55 -11.06 2.29 0.62
C PHE A 55 -10.38 3.65 0.82
N LYS A 56 -10.52 4.23 2.02
CA LYS A 56 -9.89 5.50 2.39
C LYS A 56 -8.62 5.23 3.18
N PHE A 57 -7.47 5.34 2.51
CA PHE A 57 -6.16 5.25 3.15
C PHE A 57 -6.01 6.37 4.19
N GLN A 58 -5.71 5.99 5.42
CA GLN A 58 -5.54 6.95 6.51
C GLN A 58 -4.07 7.22 6.79
N VAL A 59 -3.19 6.28 6.46
CA VAL A 59 -1.78 6.32 6.86
C VAL A 59 -0.88 6.54 5.67
N ILE A 60 -1.11 5.81 4.57
CA ILE A 60 -0.18 5.70 3.45
C ILE A 60 -0.41 6.80 2.43
N ASP A 61 0.64 7.56 2.12
CA ASP A 61 0.61 8.64 1.12
C ASP A 61 1.19 8.20 -0.23
N ALA A 62 2.12 7.24 -0.24
CA ALA A 62 2.65 6.64 -1.47
C ALA A 62 2.97 5.15 -1.28
N LEU A 63 3.00 4.41 -2.39
CA LEU A 63 3.21 2.96 -2.40
C LEU A 63 4.29 2.56 -3.43
N ILE A 64 5.28 1.81 -2.97
CA ILE A 64 6.20 1.04 -3.81
C ILE A 64 5.79 -0.43 -3.75
N THR A 65 5.50 -1.05 -4.90
CA THR A 65 5.12 -2.47 -4.96
C THR A 65 5.46 -3.08 -6.32
N ASN A 66 5.27 -4.39 -6.49
CA ASN A 66 5.49 -5.07 -7.78
C ASN A 66 4.25 -4.95 -8.67
N PHE A 67 4.38 -5.35 -9.94
CA PHE A 67 3.22 -5.61 -10.79
C PHE A 67 2.53 -6.93 -10.44
N HIS A 68 1.29 -6.84 -9.96
CA HIS A 68 0.47 -7.98 -9.53
C HIS A 68 -0.43 -8.52 -10.63
N LEU A 69 -0.73 -9.83 -10.63
CA LEU A 69 -1.59 -10.43 -11.66
C LEU A 69 -3.00 -9.80 -11.71
N PRO A 70 -3.63 -9.70 -12.90
CA PRO A 70 -5.01 -9.27 -13.03
C PRO A 70 -5.95 -10.10 -12.14
N ARG A 71 -6.99 -9.45 -11.59
CA ARG A 71 -8.00 -10.09 -10.72
C ARG A 71 -7.44 -10.68 -9.41
N SER A 72 -6.26 -10.25 -8.97
CA SER A 72 -5.74 -10.56 -7.64
C SER A 72 -6.18 -9.54 -6.58
N SER A 73 -6.19 -9.93 -5.30
CA SER A 73 -6.44 -9.00 -4.19
C SER A 73 -5.42 -7.86 -4.14
N LEU A 74 -4.17 -8.13 -4.52
CA LEU A 74 -3.11 -7.11 -4.60
C LEU A 74 -3.38 -6.10 -5.73
N PHE A 75 -3.87 -6.56 -6.87
CA PHE A 75 -4.33 -5.67 -7.95
C PHE A 75 -5.46 -4.75 -7.47
N PHE A 76 -6.43 -5.28 -6.71
CA PHE A 76 -7.53 -4.46 -6.18
C PHE A 76 -7.07 -3.42 -5.16
N MET A 77 -6.07 -3.72 -4.35
CA MET A 77 -5.46 -2.74 -3.45
C MET A 77 -4.70 -1.65 -4.20
N VAL A 78 -3.96 -2.00 -5.26
CA VAL A 78 -3.32 -1.00 -6.14
C VAL A 78 -4.39 -0.12 -6.82
N ALA A 79 -5.48 -0.72 -7.29
CA ALA A 79 -6.60 0.01 -7.88
C ALA A 79 -7.36 0.87 -6.86
N ALA A 80 -7.41 0.46 -5.60
CA ALA A 80 -7.95 1.27 -4.51
C ALA A 80 -7.09 2.51 -4.25
N PHE A 81 -5.77 2.37 -4.35
CA PHE A 81 -4.81 3.43 -4.10
C PHE A 81 -4.72 4.42 -5.27
N ALA A 82 -4.57 3.92 -6.50
CA ALA A 82 -4.32 4.73 -7.69
C ALA A 82 -5.59 5.09 -8.50
N GLY A 83 -6.71 4.43 -8.21
CA GLY A 83 -7.90 4.45 -9.07
C GLY A 83 -7.85 3.40 -10.19
N LEU A 84 -8.98 2.74 -10.43
CA LEU A 84 -9.08 1.58 -11.33
C LEU A 84 -8.64 1.88 -12.76
N ASP A 85 -9.06 3.00 -13.33
CA ASP A 85 -8.78 3.33 -14.73
C ASP A 85 -7.31 3.69 -14.94
N LEU A 86 -6.69 4.40 -13.99
CA LEU A 86 -5.27 4.68 -14.04
C LEU A 86 -4.45 3.40 -13.90
N THR A 87 -4.81 2.51 -12.96
CA THR A 87 -4.15 1.20 -12.82
C THR A 87 -4.26 0.39 -14.10
N LYS A 88 -5.44 0.28 -14.72
CA LYS A 88 -5.61 -0.48 -15.98
C LYS A 88 -4.74 0.07 -17.11
N ARG A 89 -4.65 1.40 -17.26
CA ARG A 89 -3.80 2.03 -18.27
C ARG A 89 -2.31 1.76 -18.01
N ALA A 90 -1.85 1.93 -16.77
CA ALA A 90 -0.46 1.65 -16.39
C ALA A 90 -0.07 0.19 -16.65
N TYR A 91 -0.96 -0.75 -16.33
CA TYR A 91 -0.75 -2.16 -16.58
C TYR A 91 -0.69 -2.52 -18.06
N ARG A 92 -1.56 -1.94 -18.89
CA ARG A 92 -1.51 -2.11 -20.35
C ARG A 92 -0.16 -1.63 -20.89
N TRP A 93 0.24 -0.43 -20.49
CA TRP A 93 1.53 0.14 -20.89
C TRP A 93 2.72 -0.72 -20.43
N ALA A 94 2.68 -1.26 -19.22
CA ALA A 94 3.72 -2.14 -18.70
C ALA A 94 3.84 -3.44 -19.53
N VAL A 95 2.72 -4.04 -19.95
CA VAL A 95 2.71 -5.21 -20.84
C VAL A 95 3.28 -4.85 -22.21
N GLU A 96 2.84 -3.76 -22.83
CA GLU A 96 3.34 -3.28 -24.12
C GLU A 96 4.84 -2.98 -24.08
N SER A 97 5.32 -2.45 -22.96
CA SER A 97 6.72 -2.12 -22.69
C SER A 97 7.54 -3.31 -22.18
N ARG A 98 6.98 -4.52 -22.15
CA ARG A 98 7.64 -5.77 -21.72
C ARG A 98 8.22 -5.72 -20.30
N TYR A 99 7.55 -5.03 -19.39
CA TYR A 99 7.87 -5.10 -17.96
C TYR A 99 7.69 -6.54 -17.45
N ARG A 100 8.55 -6.93 -16.52
CA ARG A 100 8.49 -8.21 -15.82
C ARG A 100 7.52 -8.10 -14.67
N PHE A 101 6.58 -9.03 -14.56
CA PHE A 101 5.56 -9.01 -13.52
C PHE A 101 5.92 -9.95 -12.37
N TYR A 102 5.14 -9.91 -11.29
CA TYR A 102 5.19 -10.82 -10.15
C TYR A 102 6.39 -10.61 -9.21
N SER A 103 6.71 -11.61 -8.38
CA SER A 103 7.60 -11.48 -7.22
C SER A 103 9.02 -10.99 -7.53
N TYR A 104 9.55 -11.36 -8.70
CA TYR A 104 10.91 -11.02 -9.13
C TYR A 104 10.93 -10.09 -10.35
N GLY A 105 9.77 -9.51 -10.66
CA GLY A 105 9.61 -8.58 -11.75
C GLY A 105 10.07 -7.17 -11.40
N ASP A 106 9.59 -6.23 -12.19
CA ASP A 106 9.81 -4.80 -11.99
C ASP A 106 8.85 -4.25 -10.93
N ALA A 107 9.14 -3.04 -10.46
CA ALA A 107 8.38 -2.34 -9.44
C ALA A 107 7.61 -1.14 -10.02
N MET A 108 6.60 -0.71 -9.27
CA MET A 108 5.82 0.50 -9.48
C MET A 108 5.91 1.40 -8.24
N LEU A 109 5.99 2.71 -8.46
CA LEU A 109 5.80 3.75 -7.46
C LEU A 109 4.47 4.47 -7.77
N ILE A 110 3.62 4.61 -6.76
CA ILE A 110 2.35 5.33 -6.84
C ILE A 110 2.39 6.44 -5.77
N ASN A 111 2.16 7.68 -6.18
CA ASN A 111 2.25 8.87 -5.32
C ASN A 111 1.28 9.95 -5.79
#